data_AF-A0A813VE96-F1
#
_entry.id   AF-A0A813VE96-F1
#
_cell.length_a   1.000
_cell.length_b   1.000
_cell.length_c   1.000
_cell.angle_alpha   90.00
_cell.angle_beta   90.00
_cell.angle_gamma   90.00
#
_symmetry.space_group_name_H-M   'P 1'
#
loop_
_entity.id
_entity.type
_entity.pdbx_description
1 polymer ?
#
loop_
_entity_poly.entity_id
_entity_poly.type
_entity_poly.pdbx_seq_one_letter_code
_entity_poly.pdbx_strand_id
1 'polypeptide(L)'
;MLIDHANADISVDSRHQTLQGLMFQFDENVIEALHLFKKQNVDYVQLEIDHEKERTLLSHSESHVTPEQIQKLLPDNAGRYHIYRFKHDFNNETINSTFFLYSVPGHGSKIKQRMVYASCKESVIDTIEKKFGINFDRKVCILLLFYF
;
A
#
# COMPACT_ATOMS: atom_id res chain seq x y z
N MET A 1 -23.83 -26.52 -49.52
CA MET A 1 -24.56 -27.23 -48.44
C MET A 1 -23.49 -27.90 -47.59
N LEU A 2 -22.69 -27.12 -46.85
CA LEU A 2 -22.85 -26.79 -45.42
C LEU A 2 -23.01 -28.03 -44.53
N ILE A 3 -21.91 -28.52 -43.98
CA ILE A 3 -21.79 -28.88 -42.55
C ILE A 3 -20.33 -28.66 -42.13
N ASP A 4 -20.06 -27.64 -41.31
CA ASP A 4 -18.93 -27.64 -40.39
C ASP A 4 -19.45 -27.07 -39.06
N HIS A 5 -19.74 -27.98 -38.13
CA HIS A 5 -20.05 -27.63 -36.75
C HIS A 5 -18.74 -27.24 -36.06
N ALA A 6 -18.43 -25.94 -36.08
CA ALA A 6 -17.37 -25.39 -35.25
C ALA A 6 -17.80 -25.45 -33.78
N ASN A 7 -17.09 -26.29 -33.02
CA ASN A 7 -17.14 -26.42 -31.58
C ASN A 7 -16.82 -25.04 -30.95
N ALA A 8 -17.79 -24.42 -30.30
CA ALA A 8 -17.57 -23.19 -29.55
C ALA A 8 -16.91 -23.55 -28.22
N ASP A 9 -15.57 -23.58 -28.24
CA ASP A 9 -14.75 -23.67 -27.04
C ASP A 9 -14.81 -22.31 -26.32
N ILE A 10 -15.80 -22.16 -25.44
CA ILE A 10 -15.92 -21.01 -24.54
C ILE A 10 -14.86 -21.17 -23.43
N SER A 11 -13.63 -20.81 -23.78
CA SER A 11 -12.59 -20.51 -22.79
C SER A 11 -12.97 -19.21 -22.08
N VAL A 12 -13.69 -19.35 -20.96
CA VAL A 12 -13.90 -18.27 -20.01
C VAL A 12 -12.61 -18.13 -19.20
N ASP A 13 -11.61 -17.46 -19.77
CA ASP A 13 -10.48 -16.93 -18.99
C ASP A 13 -11.01 -15.70 -18.22
N SER A 14 -11.68 -15.97 -17.09
CA SER A 14 -12.03 -14.95 -16.10
C SER A 14 -10.77 -14.48 -15.39
N ARG A 15 -9.81 -13.91 -16.14
CA ARG A 15 -8.86 -12.97 -15.54
C ARG A 15 -9.71 -11.80 -15.10
N HIS A 16 -9.92 -11.70 -13.80
CA HIS A 16 -10.32 -10.46 -13.15
C HIS A 16 -9.49 -9.34 -13.76
N GLN A 17 -10.08 -8.60 -14.71
CA GLN A 17 -9.73 -7.22 -14.97
C GLN A 17 -10.09 -6.51 -13.67
N THR A 18 -9.17 -6.52 -12.70
CA THR A 18 -9.25 -5.60 -11.59
C THR A 18 -9.27 -4.23 -12.24
N LEU A 19 -10.43 -3.56 -12.14
CA LEU A 19 -10.65 -2.15 -12.43
C LEU A 19 -9.31 -1.42 -12.29
N GLN A 20 -8.81 -0.82 -13.38
CA GLN A 20 -7.61 0.01 -13.34
C GLN A 20 -7.76 0.96 -12.16
N GLY A 21 -7.10 0.61 -11.05
CA GLY A 21 -7.23 1.33 -9.80
C GLY A 21 -6.81 2.78 -10.03
N LEU A 22 -7.33 3.69 -9.24
CA LEU A 22 -6.95 5.10 -9.34
C LEU A 22 -5.42 5.21 -9.14
N MET A 23 -4.68 5.48 -10.22
CA MET A 23 -3.21 5.50 -10.20
C MET A 23 -2.71 6.92 -10.01
N PHE A 24 -2.30 7.25 -8.80
CA PHE A 24 -1.69 8.54 -8.49
C PHE A 24 -0.18 8.49 -8.66
N GLN A 25 0.37 9.57 -9.20
CA GLN A 25 1.82 9.68 -9.41
C GLN A 25 2.53 9.88 -8.07
N PHE A 26 3.71 9.29 -7.93
CA PHE A 26 4.54 9.49 -6.74
C PHE A 26 5.30 10.80 -6.88
N ASP A 27 5.27 11.60 -5.82
CA ASP A 27 6.13 12.77 -5.71
C ASP A 27 7.61 12.36 -5.61
N GLU A 28 8.52 13.28 -5.97
CA GLU A 28 9.96 13.05 -5.93
C GLU A 28 10.44 12.63 -4.54
N ASN A 29 9.86 13.23 -3.48
CA ASN A 29 10.19 12.88 -2.10
C ASN A 29 9.80 11.43 -1.75
N VAL A 30 8.71 10.92 -2.32
CA VAL A 30 8.29 9.52 -2.14
C VAL A 30 9.28 8.58 -2.82
N ILE A 31 9.70 8.93 -4.04
CA ILE A 31 10.66 8.15 -4.82
C ILE A 31 11.99 8.05 -4.04
N GLU A 32 12.49 9.17 -3.52
CA GLU A 32 13.71 9.20 -2.71
C GLU A 32 13.57 8.36 -1.44
N ALA A 33 12.48 8.52 -0.69
CA ALA A 33 12.25 7.77 0.55
C ALA A 33 12.17 6.25 0.30
N LEU A 34 11.56 5.81 -0.81
CA LEU A 34 11.50 4.39 -1.18
C LEU A 34 12.88 3.85 -1.59
N HIS A 35 13.72 4.66 -2.24
CA HIS A 35 15.11 4.28 -2.49
C HIS A 35 15.92 4.14 -1.21
N LEU A 36 15.77 5.07 -0.25
CA LEU A 36 16.39 4.96 1.07
C LEU A 36 15.88 3.73 1.83
N PHE A 37 14.58 3.44 1.76
CA PHE A 37 13.99 2.25 2.36
C PHE A 37 14.58 0.99 1.75
N LYS A 38 14.69 0.91 0.42
CA LYS A 38 15.27 -0.24 -0.28
C LYS A 38 16.73 -0.49 0.10
N LYS A 39 17.51 0.59 0.27
CA LYS A 39 18.91 0.55 0.73
C LYS A 39 19.06 0.31 2.25
N GLN A 40 17.95 0.20 2.97
CA GLN A 40 17.90 0.02 4.42
C GLN A 40 18.44 1.20 5.25
N ASN A 41 18.48 2.40 4.67
CA ASN A 41 18.80 3.63 5.39
C ASN A 41 17.64 4.11 6.28
N VAL A 42 16.41 3.78 5.90
CA VAL A 42 15.19 3.95 6.70
C VAL A 42 14.46 2.63 6.81
N ASP A 43 13.71 2.44 7.88
CA ASP A 43 12.84 1.28 8.10
C ASP A 43 11.36 1.65 8.13
N TYR A 44 11.02 2.92 7.96
CA TYR A 44 9.65 3.40 7.88
C TYR A 44 9.47 4.49 6.83
N VAL A 45 8.41 4.37 6.02
CA VAL A 45 7.93 5.39 5.08
C VAL A 45 6.41 5.50 5.20
N GLN A 46 5.91 6.71 5.44
CA GLN A 46 4.49 7.02 5.49
C GLN A 46 4.09 7.85 4.28
N LEU A 47 3.05 7.40 3.58
CA LEU A 47 2.50 8.06 2.41
C LEU A 47 1.10 8.61 2.70
N GLU A 48 0.79 9.74 2.08
CA GLU A 48 -0.55 10.30 2.03
C GLU A 48 -0.98 10.54 0.58
N ILE A 49 -2.29 10.70 0.39
CA ILE A 49 -2.89 10.92 -0.93
C ILE A 49 -3.44 12.34 -0.99
N ASP A 50 -2.86 13.15 -1.87
CA ASP A 50 -3.44 14.41 -2.31
C ASP A 50 -4.38 14.12 -3.47
N HIS A 51 -5.68 14.02 -3.14
CA HIS A 51 -6.74 13.71 -4.10
C HIS A 51 -7.11 14.89 -4.99
N GLU A 52 -6.73 16.12 -4.63
CA GLU A 52 -6.98 17.31 -5.45
C GLU A 52 -5.92 17.42 -6.55
N LYS A 53 -4.67 17.04 -6.24
CA LYS A 53 -3.56 17.00 -7.22
C LYS A 53 -3.32 15.62 -7.84
N GLU A 54 -4.06 14.61 -7.42
CA GLU A 54 -3.91 13.21 -7.86
C GLU A 54 -2.48 12.68 -7.66
N ARG A 55 -1.89 12.98 -6.50
CA ARG A 55 -0.52 12.60 -6.14
C ARG A 55 -0.43 11.82 -4.84
N THR A 56 0.57 10.95 -4.79
CA THR A 56 1.02 10.30 -3.56
C THR A 56 2.19 11.09 -3.01
N LEU A 57 2.05 11.60 -1.79
CA LEU A 57 3.03 12.46 -1.12
C LEU A 57 3.70 11.73 0.03
N LEU A 58 4.92 12.16 0.36
CA LEU A 58 5.64 11.70 1.54
C LEU A 58 5.12 12.48 2.75
N SER A 59 4.58 11.76 3.74
CA SER A 59 4.15 12.37 5.00
C SER A 59 5.24 12.28 6.08
N HIS A 60 5.96 11.15 6.13
CA HIS A 60 7.02 10.92 7.11
C HIS A 60 7.97 9.80 6.65
N SER A 61 9.23 9.84 7.06
CA SER A 61 10.17 8.72 6.91
C SER A 61 11.20 8.75 8.03
N GLU A 62 11.54 7.59 8.58
CA GLU A 62 12.39 7.49 9.76
C GLU A 62 13.10 6.13 9.84
N SER A 63 14.18 6.07 10.63
CA SER A 63 14.93 4.86 10.93
C SER A 63 14.80 4.49 12.41
N HIS A 64 14.95 3.20 12.72
CA HIS A 64 14.79 2.63 14.05
C HIS A 64 13.39 2.80 14.64
N VAL A 65 12.37 2.80 13.78
CA VAL A 65 10.97 2.96 14.21
C VAL A 65 10.46 1.67 14.86
N THR A 66 9.90 1.78 16.06
CA THR A 66 9.22 0.67 16.74
C THR A 66 7.73 0.60 16.38
N PRO A 67 7.07 -0.56 16.53
CA PRO A 67 5.63 -0.68 16.30
C PRO A 67 4.78 0.30 17.13
N GLU A 68 5.20 0.61 18.36
CA GLU A 68 4.53 1.57 19.24
C GLU A 68 4.64 3.00 18.72
N GLN A 69 5.77 3.37 18.09
CA GLN A 69 5.92 4.67 17.45
C GLN A 69 5.00 4.79 16.23
N ILE A 70 4.81 3.73 15.45
CA ILE A 70 3.88 3.73 14.30
C ILE A 70 2.45 4.02 14.75
N GLN A 71 2.00 3.44 15.87
CA GLN A 71 0.67 3.71 16.41
C GLN A 71 0.46 5.20 16.71
N LYS A 72 1.48 5.88 17.22
CA LYS A 72 1.45 7.33 17.50
C LYS A 72 1.46 8.20 16.24
N LEU A 73 1.90 7.64 15.10
CA LEU A 73 1.93 8.31 13.80
C LEU A 73 0.64 8.11 13.00
N LEU A 74 -0.35 7.38 13.54
CA LEU A 74 -1.67 7.21 12.91
C LEU A 74 -2.50 8.48 13.15
N PRO A 75 -2.90 9.22 12.10
CA PRO A 75 -3.75 10.39 12.27
C PRO A 75 -5.21 10.01 12.53
N ASP A 76 -5.87 10.77 13.40
CA ASP A 76 -7.26 10.51 13.82
C ASP A 76 -8.31 10.77 12.73
N ASN A 77 -7.98 11.57 11.71
CA ASN A 77 -8.94 12.07 10.72
C ASN A 77 -8.55 11.86 9.24
N ALA A 78 -7.38 11.27 8.97
CA ALA A 78 -6.86 11.10 7.62
C ALA A 78 -6.37 9.69 7.35
N GLY A 79 -6.45 9.26 6.09
CA GLY A 79 -5.85 7.99 5.66
C GLY A 79 -4.33 8.07 5.55
N ARG A 80 -3.64 6.97 5.79
CA ARG A 80 -2.21 6.81 5.52
C ARG A 80 -1.89 5.41 4.99
N TYR A 81 -0.89 5.35 4.12
CA TYR A 81 -0.19 4.09 3.86
C TYR A 81 1.14 4.11 4.60
N HIS A 82 1.57 2.94 5.05
CA HIS A 82 2.82 2.78 5.75
C HIS A 82 3.58 1.61 5.16
N ILE A 83 4.84 1.83 4.87
CA ILE A 83 5.80 0.81 4.49
C ILE A 83 6.77 0.69 5.65
N TYR A 84 6.82 -0.49 6.27
CA TYR A 84 7.58 -0.71 7.49
C TYR A 84 8.43 -1.98 7.40
N ARG A 85 9.70 -1.91 7.82
CA ARG A 85 10.56 -3.07 7.95
C ARG A 85 10.69 -3.45 9.42
N PHE A 86 10.02 -4.52 9.81
CA PHE A 86 10.11 -5.09 11.13
C PHE A 86 11.31 -6.06 11.21
N LYS A 87 12.31 -5.68 12.01
CA LYS A 87 13.46 -6.53 12.31
C LYS A 87 13.17 -7.33 13.58
N HIS A 88 13.24 -8.65 13.50
CA HIS A 88 12.99 -9.51 14.66
C HIS A 88 13.83 -10.78 14.57
N ASP A 89 14.16 -11.35 15.73
CA ASP A 89 14.87 -12.62 15.80
C ASP A 89 13.86 -13.77 15.88
N PHE A 90 14.02 -14.74 15.00
CA PHE A 90 13.24 -15.97 14.99
C PHE A 90 14.20 -17.14 14.79
N ASN A 91 14.14 -18.15 15.66
CA ASN A 91 15.05 -19.30 15.62
C ASN A 91 16.55 -18.92 15.57
N ASN A 92 16.97 -17.88 16.31
CA ASN A 92 18.34 -17.34 16.33
C ASN A 92 18.82 -16.75 14.99
N GLU A 93 17.91 -16.44 14.06
CA GLU A 93 18.19 -15.71 12.84
C GLU A 93 17.48 -14.36 12.87
N THR A 94 18.18 -13.29 12.49
CA THR A 94 17.58 -11.97 12.35
C THR A 94 16.85 -11.88 11.01
N ILE A 95 15.53 -11.77 11.08
CA ILE A 95 14.63 -11.67 9.94
C ILE A 95 14.17 -10.22 9.76
N ASN A 96 14.19 -9.76 8.52
CA ASN A 96 13.64 -8.47 8.12
C ASN A 96 12.33 -8.71 7.36
N SER A 97 11.18 -8.47 8.01
CA SER A 97 9.88 -8.57 7.34
C SER A 97 9.36 -7.21 6.95
N THR A 98 8.96 -7.07 5.68
CA THR A 98 8.42 -5.83 5.11
C THR A 98 6.89 -5.87 5.13
N PHE A 99 6.29 -4.90 5.81
CA PHE A 99 4.86 -4.74 5.97
C PHE A 99 4.35 -3.56 5.14
N PHE A 100 3.22 -3.77 4.46
CA PHE A 100 2.37 -2.69 4.00
C PHE A 100 1.20 -2.55 4.98
N LEU A 101 1.09 -1.41 5.63
CA LEU A 101 -0.04 -1.08 6.49
C LEU A 101 -0.89 -0.02 5.81
N TYR A 102 -2.19 -0.18 5.89
CA TYR A 102 -3.14 0.80 5.41
C TYR A 102 -4.07 1.18 6.57
N SER A 103 -4.12 2.47 6.91
CA SER A 103 -4.96 3.01 7.97
C SER A 103 -5.90 4.07 7.42
N VAL A 104 -7.19 3.96 7.74
CA VAL A 104 -8.18 5.02 7.49
C VAL A 104 -9.12 5.09 8.69
N PRO A 105 -9.23 6.26 9.34
CA PRO A 105 -10.14 6.42 10.47
C PRO A 105 -11.59 6.33 10.01
N GLY A 106 -12.39 5.52 10.73
CA GLY A 106 -13.81 5.30 10.42
C GLY A 106 -14.69 6.51 10.71
N HIS A 107 -14.38 7.23 11.79
CA HIS A 107 -15.04 8.48 12.19
C HIS A 107 -14.17 9.69 11.79
N GLY A 108 -14.78 10.80 11.36
CA GLY A 108 -14.06 12.04 11.02
C GLY A 108 -13.53 12.16 9.59
N SER A 109 -13.24 11.05 8.88
CA SER A 109 -12.84 11.10 7.46
C SER A 109 -14.06 11.27 6.53
N LYS A 110 -13.91 12.01 5.43
CA LYS A 110 -14.97 12.13 4.41
C LYS A 110 -15.10 10.80 3.65
N ILE A 111 -16.32 10.37 3.31
CA ILE A 111 -16.58 9.13 2.53
C ILE A 111 -15.71 9.09 1.27
N LYS A 112 -15.62 10.21 0.55
CA LYS A 112 -14.78 10.37 -0.65
C LYS A 112 -13.31 10.00 -0.40
N GLN A 113 -12.74 10.43 0.73
CA GLN A 113 -11.36 10.13 1.08
C GLN A 113 -11.17 8.63 1.34
N ARG A 114 -12.08 8.00 2.07
CA ARG A 114 -12.03 6.54 2.31
C ARG A 114 -12.08 5.75 1.02
N MET A 115 -12.91 6.18 0.07
CA MET A 115 -13.00 5.55 -1.25
C MET A 115 -11.70 5.72 -2.04
N VAL A 116 -11.15 6.93 -2.13
CA VAL A 116 -9.89 7.19 -2.84
C VAL A 116 -8.76 6.32 -2.32
N TYR A 117 -8.59 6.24 -1.01
CA TYR A 117 -7.57 5.39 -0.42
C TYR A 117 -7.84 3.89 -0.66
N ALA A 118 -9.07 3.42 -0.54
CA ALA A 118 -9.38 2.02 -0.89
C ALA A 118 -9.07 1.71 -2.37
N SER A 119 -9.37 2.64 -3.27
CA SER A 119 -9.16 2.50 -4.72
C SER A 119 -7.69 2.60 -5.16
N CYS A 120 -6.88 3.41 -4.48
CA CYS A 120 -5.46 3.58 -4.80
C CYS A 120 -4.57 2.47 -4.22
N LYS A 121 -5.03 1.75 -3.19
CA LYS A 121 -4.21 0.78 -2.42
C LYS A 121 -3.44 -0.19 -3.31
N GLU A 122 -4.14 -0.91 -4.19
CA GLU A 122 -3.49 -1.91 -5.06
C GLU A 122 -2.52 -1.26 -6.04
N SER A 123 -2.87 -0.10 -6.61
CA SER A 123 -1.96 0.63 -7.53
C SER A 123 -0.67 1.07 -6.83
N VAL A 124 -0.76 1.52 -5.58
CA VAL A 124 0.40 1.94 -4.79
C VAL A 124 1.31 0.75 -4.51
N ILE A 125 0.74 -0.36 -4.05
CA ILE A 125 1.47 -1.61 -3.77
C ILE A 125 2.17 -2.11 -5.04
N ASP A 126 1.43 -2.23 -6.15
CA ASP A 126 1.95 -2.69 -7.43
C ASP A 126 3.09 -1.81 -7.93
N THR A 127 2.97 -0.49 -7.77
CA THR A 127 4.00 0.46 -8.18
C THR A 127 5.27 0.27 -7.34
N ILE A 128 5.13 0.09 -6.03
CA ILE A 128 6.26 -0.13 -5.11
C ILE A 128 6.96 -1.46 -5.42
N GLU A 129 6.19 -2.55 -5.59
CA GLU A 129 6.73 -3.87 -5.91
C GLU A 129 7.43 -3.87 -7.29
N LYS A 130 6.77 -3.37 -8.34
CA LYS A 130 7.27 -3.45 -9.72
C LYS A 130 8.38 -2.44 -10.04
N LYS A 131 8.29 -1.19 -9.56
CA LYS A 131 9.26 -0.14 -9.92
C LYS A 131 10.44 -0.05 -8.95
N PHE A 132 10.22 -0.34 -7.66
CA PHE A 132 11.24 -0.21 -6.62
C PHE A 132 11.78 -1.55 -6.13
N GLY A 133 11.16 -2.67 -6.52
CA GLY A 133 11.58 -4.01 -6.12
C GLY A 133 11.46 -4.24 -4.61
N ILE A 134 10.52 -3.58 -3.95
CA ILE A 134 10.23 -3.76 -2.52
C ILE A 134 9.03 -4.70 -2.42
N ASN A 135 9.29 -5.96 -2.07
CA ASN A 135 8.23 -6.96 -1.86
C ASN A 135 7.67 -6.86 -0.45
N PHE A 136 6.37 -7.04 -0.29
CA PHE A 136 5.71 -7.05 1.00
C PHE A 136 5.42 -8.48 1.47
N ASP A 137 5.99 -8.86 2.61
CA ASP A 137 5.73 -10.16 3.25
C ASP A 137 4.32 -10.22 3.83
N ARG A 138 3.79 -9.07 4.26
CA ARG A 138 2.46 -8.95 4.86
C ARG A 138 1.80 -7.63 4.45
N LYS A 139 0.51 -7.70 4.15
CA LYS A 139 -0.36 -6.56 3.83
C LYS A 139 -1.47 -6.53 4.88
N VAL A 140 -1.53 -5.46 5.69
CA VAL A 140 -2.45 -5.36 6.84
C VAL A 140 -3.33 -4.13 6.70
N CYS A 141 -4.64 -4.31 6.88
CA CYS A 141 -5.58 -3.21 7.00
C CYS A 141 -5.80 -2.92 8.49
N ILE A 142 -5.38 -1.73 8.94
CA ILE A 142 -5.69 -1.21 10.26
C ILE A 142 -7.00 -0.44 10.10
N LEU A 143 -8.11 -1.15 10.22
CA LEU A 143 -9.38 -0.49 10.47
C LEU A 143 -9.32 0.04 11.90
N LEU A 144 -9.24 1.38 12.04
CA LEU A 144 -9.57 2.07 13.29
C LEU A 144 -11.09 1.98 13.50
N LEU A 145 -11.58 0.75 13.68
CA LEU A 145 -12.85 0.45 14.30
C LEU A 145 -12.51 0.20 15.77
N PHE A 146 -13.21 0.89 16.67
CA PHE A 146 -13.10 0.75 18.13
C PHE A 146 -11.92 1.48 18.80
N TYR A 147 -11.97 2.82 18.77
CA TYR A 147 -11.79 3.57 20.02
C TYR A 147 -13.20 3.83 20.57
N PHE A 148 -13.63 3.00 21.52
CA PHE A 148 -14.73 3.24 22.45
C PHE A 148 -14.19 3.01 23.86
#